data_AF-A0A833YNQ0-F1
#
_entry.id   AF-A0A833YNQ0-F1
#
_cell.length_a   1.000
_cell.length_b   1.000
_cell.length_c   1.000
_cell.angle_alpha   90.00
_cell.angle_beta   90.00
_cell.angle_gamma   90.00
#
_symmetry.space_group_name_H-M   'P 1'
#
loop_
_entity.id
_entity.type
_entity.pdbx_description
1 polymer ?
#
loop_
_entity_poly.entity_id
_entity_poly.type
_entity_poly.pdbx_seq_one_letter_code
_entity_poly.pdbx_strand_id
1 'polypeptide(L)'
;MRVVNGQPWTREGREPRPGLWCPALQLSSLLVSLQALRDIRTMGCKKAMKKFDSYTLLEYLLREGNLSWAATQLLGDVMSKDGFFYLSFAEALRAHSCLSDYLRYSRIVGGWDLLPRALLSSLSVPVVLHAPVTGITQETHEVRVHIGTSHRGRSLKTMAADVVLLTVSGPALQRIKFSPPLPRKWLDALHGLHYMSATKVFLSFRRPFWHDEHIVSGHSNTDRPSRKIVYPPPGEGALLLASYTWSDSAASFSGLSLEDTLQVALEDVAALHGPIVYRLWDGTGVVKRWADDPHSQGAFVVQPPMFGQDVDKEYREEFNWAIPYGRIYFAGEHTTYPHGWVETAVKSALRAAILINSQEKPLPVEAEPVRMAEAPVDSHTLCESEKGAPHPPDVYMTAPPTTS
;
A
#
# COMPACT_ATOMS: atom_id res chain seq x y z
N MET A 1 -4.69 26.08 -13.50
CA MET A 1 -4.86 24.63 -13.68
C MET A 1 -3.52 24.03 -14.03
N ARG A 2 -2.93 23.21 -13.16
CA ARG A 2 -1.68 22.50 -13.45
C ARG A 2 -2.04 21.04 -13.70
N VAL A 3 -1.86 20.61 -14.94
CA VAL A 3 -2.11 19.24 -15.37
C VAL A 3 -0.74 18.63 -15.63
N VAL A 4 -0.44 17.54 -14.96
CA VAL A 4 0.78 16.76 -15.21
C VAL A 4 0.36 15.36 -15.62
N ASN A 5 0.81 14.94 -16.80
CA ASN A 5 0.52 13.61 -17.35
C ASN A 5 1.61 12.62 -16.94
N GLY A 6 1.22 11.47 -16.38
CA GLY A 6 2.11 10.37 -16.02
C GLY A 6 2.38 9.38 -17.17
N GLN A 7 3.38 8.51 -16.99
CA GLN A 7 3.82 7.53 -18.01
C GLN A 7 2.69 6.57 -18.46
N PRO A 8 2.64 6.20 -19.76
CA PRO A 8 1.67 5.23 -20.28
C PRO A 8 2.02 3.79 -19.88
N TRP A 9 1.00 2.93 -19.82
CA TRP A 9 1.17 1.50 -19.56
C TRP A 9 1.60 0.77 -20.84
N THR A 10 2.73 0.06 -20.83
CA THR A 10 3.20 -0.69 -22.01
C THR A 10 2.59 -2.11 -22.06
N ARG A 11 1.93 -2.42 -23.19
CA ARG A 11 1.69 -3.81 -23.61
C ARG A 11 3.03 -4.44 -23.99
N GLU A 12 3.15 -5.75 -23.79
CA GLU A 12 4.36 -6.53 -24.07
C GLU A 12 5.02 -6.19 -25.42
N GLY A 13 6.34 -6.04 -25.40
CA GLY A 13 7.19 -6.16 -26.58
C GLY A 13 7.70 -4.88 -27.23
N ARG A 14 7.55 -3.68 -26.65
CA ARG A 14 8.27 -2.48 -27.14
C ARG A 14 8.95 -1.71 -26.02
N GLU A 15 10.27 -1.55 -26.14
CA GLU A 15 11.05 -0.64 -25.30
C GLU A 15 10.53 0.80 -25.42
N PRO A 16 10.26 1.49 -24.30
CA PRO A 16 9.97 2.92 -24.34
C PRO A 16 11.25 3.69 -24.69
N ARG A 17 11.20 4.51 -25.74
CA ARG A 17 12.21 5.54 -25.96
C ARG A 17 12.10 6.59 -24.84
N PRO A 18 13.21 7.08 -24.27
CA PRO A 18 13.18 8.10 -23.23
C PRO A 18 12.66 9.42 -23.81
N GLY A 19 11.38 9.70 -23.60
CA GLY A 19 10.74 10.97 -23.93
C GLY A 19 10.75 11.90 -22.72
N LEU A 20 11.28 13.12 -22.90
CA LEU A 20 11.35 14.19 -21.91
C LEU A 20 9.96 14.71 -21.48
N TRP A 21 9.23 14.04 -20.59
CA TRP A 21 8.03 14.62 -19.99
C TRP A 21 7.80 14.11 -18.56
N CYS A 22 8.53 14.67 -17.58
CA CYS A 22 8.08 15.09 -16.24
C CYS A 22 9.28 15.29 -15.27
N PRO A 23 9.96 16.45 -15.28
CA PRO A 23 11.10 16.72 -14.38
C PRO A 23 10.74 16.72 -12.88
N ALA A 24 9.47 16.93 -12.53
CA ALA A 24 9.02 17.09 -11.14
C ALA A 24 9.02 15.76 -10.35
N LEU A 25 8.70 14.63 -11.01
CA LEU A 25 8.81 13.31 -10.39
C LEU A 25 10.28 12.98 -10.09
N GLN A 26 11.17 13.22 -11.06
CA GLN A 26 12.61 13.04 -10.90
C GLN A 26 13.22 13.93 -9.80
N LEU A 27 12.82 15.20 -9.69
CA LEU A 27 13.40 16.16 -8.73
C LEU A 27 13.12 15.79 -7.27
N SER A 28 11.93 15.27 -6.96
CA SER A 28 11.59 14.78 -5.62
C SER A 28 12.27 13.48 -5.24
N SER A 29 12.37 12.54 -6.19
CA SER A 29 13.13 11.31 -6.01
C SER A 29 14.63 11.53 -5.94
N LEU A 30 15.17 12.63 -6.47
CA LEU A 30 16.62 12.90 -6.47
C LEU A 30 17.09 13.65 -5.23
N LEU A 31 16.39 14.71 -4.77
CA LEU A 31 16.90 15.55 -3.69
C LEU A 31 16.64 14.96 -2.29
N VAL A 32 15.43 14.44 -2.07
CA VAL A 32 15.04 13.78 -0.80
C VAL A 32 15.79 12.47 -0.62
N SER A 33 16.07 11.78 -1.73
CA SER A 33 16.78 10.51 -1.71
C SER A 33 18.27 10.67 -1.44
N LEU A 34 18.95 11.75 -1.80
CA LEU A 34 20.40 11.83 -1.58
C LEU A 34 20.75 11.91 -0.08
N GLN A 35 20.04 12.72 0.70
CA GLN A 35 20.28 12.79 2.15
C GLN A 35 19.79 11.52 2.87
N ALA A 36 18.61 11.01 2.51
CA ALA A 36 18.10 9.76 3.08
C ALA A 36 19.04 8.57 2.76
N LEU A 37 19.55 8.47 1.53
CA LEU A 37 20.52 7.44 1.14
C LEU A 37 21.85 7.59 1.89
N ARG A 38 22.31 8.83 2.13
CA ARG A 38 23.49 9.08 2.98
C ARG A 38 23.26 8.62 4.41
N ASP A 39 22.12 8.94 5.00
CA ASP A 39 21.76 8.50 6.35
C ASP A 39 21.71 6.97 6.45
N ILE A 40 21.14 6.29 5.44
CA ILE A 40 21.13 4.82 5.36
C ILE A 40 22.56 4.27 5.29
N ARG A 41 23.42 4.81 4.41
CA ARG A 41 24.80 4.36 4.22
C ARG A 41 25.68 4.59 5.46
N THR A 42 25.45 5.67 6.19
CA THR A 42 26.30 6.07 7.33
C THR A 42 25.83 5.48 8.66
N MET A 43 24.52 5.38 8.89
CA MET A 43 23.96 4.95 10.17
C MET A 43 23.48 3.49 10.16
N GLY A 44 23.33 2.89 8.97
CA GLY A 44 22.69 1.60 8.77
C GLY A 44 21.16 1.68 8.79
N CYS A 45 20.50 0.76 8.09
CA CYS A 45 19.05 0.80 7.85
C CYS A 45 18.22 0.91 9.13
N LYS A 46 18.53 0.12 10.17
CA LYS A 46 17.75 0.12 11.42
C LYS A 46 17.74 1.49 12.12
N LYS A 47 18.88 2.18 12.15
CA LYS A 47 18.99 3.51 12.78
C LYS A 47 18.39 4.60 11.88
N ALA A 48 18.65 4.52 10.56
CA ALA A 48 18.09 5.46 9.59
C ALA A 48 16.55 5.41 9.56
N MET A 49 15.96 4.22 9.54
CA MET A 49 14.50 4.08 9.58
C MET A 49 13.89 4.61 10.88
N LYS A 50 14.56 4.43 12.03
CA LYS A 50 14.13 5.05 13.30
C LYS A 50 14.22 6.58 13.26
N LYS A 51 15.24 7.15 12.59
CA LYS A 51 15.32 8.60 12.33
C LYS A 51 14.15 9.02 11.46
N PHE A 52 13.92 8.34 10.34
CA PHE A 52 12.86 8.73 9.39
C PHE A 52 11.46 8.62 9.98
N ASP A 53 11.22 7.64 10.85
CA ASP A 53 9.92 7.44 11.48
C ASP A 53 9.58 8.51 12.52
N SER A 54 10.56 9.30 12.99
CA SER A 54 10.30 10.43 13.88
C SER A 54 9.96 11.73 13.14
N TYR A 55 9.93 11.73 11.81
CA TYR A 55 9.58 12.89 10.99
C TYR A 55 8.28 12.62 10.23
N THR A 56 7.45 13.65 10.13
CA THR A 56 6.48 13.69 9.02
C THR A 56 7.23 13.84 7.69
N LEU A 57 6.63 13.40 6.58
CA LEU A 57 7.19 13.66 5.25
C LEU A 57 7.43 15.15 5.03
N LEU A 58 6.47 16.02 5.38
CA LEU A 58 6.61 17.47 5.21
C LEU A 58 7.76 18.05 6.03
N GLU A 59 7.89 17.64 7.29
CA GLU A 59 8.98 18.08 8.15
C GLU A 59 10.34 17.67 7.58
N TYR A 60 10.47 16.43 7.11
CA TYR A 60 11.70 15.96 6.49
C TYR A 60 12.04 16.78 5.23
N LEU A 61 11.07 17.03 4.35
CA LEU A 61 11.27 17.82 3.13
C LEU A 61 11.74 19.25 3.43
N LEU A 62 11.16 19.90 4.44
CA LEU A 62 11.48 21.27 4.82
C LEU A 62 12.81 21.38 5.56
N ARG A 63 13.07 20.48 6.53
CA ARG A 63 14.22 20.59 7.45
C ARG A 63 15.47 19.90 6.90
N GLU A 64 15.34 18.65 6.49
CA GLU A 64 16.47 17.82 6.05
C GLU A 64 16.68 17.93 4.53
N GLY A 65 15.59 18.03 3.77
CA GLY A 65 15.59 18.22 2.32
C GLY A 65 15.85 19.66 1.87
N ASN A 66 15.81 20.62 2.81
CA ASN A 66 16.01 22.05 2.57
C ASN A 66 15.14 22.62 1.43
N LEU A 67 13.92 22.08 1.25
CA LEU A 67 12.96 22.60 0.28
C LEU A 67 12.24 23.80 0.85
N SER A 68 11.96 24.80 0.00
CA SER A 68 11.08 25.90 0.39
C SER A 68 9.63 25.42 0.52
N TRP A 69 8.83 26.13 1.31
CA TRP A 69 7.39 25.85 1.43
C TRP A 69 6.66 25.85 0.08
N ALA A 70 6.99 26.78 -0.80
CA ALA A 70 6.41 26.82 -2.14
C ALA A 70 6.80 25.60 -2.99
N ALA A 71 8.03 25.09 -2.82
CA ALA A 71 8.49 23.88 -3.50
C ALA A 71 7.79 22.62 -2.95
N THR A 72 7.59 22.52 -1.63
CA THR A 72 6.86 21.39 -1.03
C THR A 72 5.39 21.39 -1.41
N GLN A 73 4.73 22.56 -1.43
CA GLN A 73 3.35 22.67 -1.93
C GLN A 73 3.24 22.25 -3.40
N LEU A 74 4.13 22.78 -4.26
CA LEU A 74 4.19 22.41 -5.66
C LEU A 74 4.36 20.90 -5.84
N LEU A 75 5.21 20.29 -5.01
CA LEU A 75 5.43 18.86 -5.04
C LEU A 75 4.19 18.06 -4.65
N GLY A 76 3.53 18.46 -3.56
CA GLY A 76 2.30 17.83 -3.08
C GLY A 76 1.20 17.85 -4.14
N ASP A 77 1.01 19.00 -4.79
CA ASP A 77 -0.01 19.20 -5.83
C ASP A 77 0.30 18.42 -7.10
N VAL A 78 1.54 18.53 -7.62
CA VAL A 78 1.93 17.87 -8.88
C VAL A 78 1.96 16.36 -8.74
N MET A 79 2.30 15.82 -7.57
CA MET A 79 2.26 14.37 -7.33
C MET A 79 0.89 13.88 -6.86
N SER A 80 -0.02 14.77 -6.46
CA SER A 80 -1.25 14.45 -5.73
C SER A 80 -0.98 13.57 -4.50
N LYS A 81 0.05 13.94 -3.71
CA LYS A 81 0.53 13.20 -2.53
C LYS A 81 0.63 14.07 -1.27
N ASP A 82 0.09 15.26 -1.30
CA ASP A 82 -0.05 16.17 -0.15
C ASP A 82 -0.76 15.48 1.05
N GLY A 83 -1.71 14.57 0.80
CA GLY A 83 -2.33 13.78 1.88
C GLY A 83 -1.37 12.89 2.69
N PHE A 84 -0.15 12.66 2.20
CA PHE A 84 0.91 11.93 2.92
C PHE A 84 1.85 12.84 3.72
N PHE A 85 1.74 14.17 3.58
CA PHE A 85 2.66 15.13 4.20
C PHE A 85 2.71 15.05 5.71
N TYR A 86 1.61 14.65 6.34
CA TYR A 86 1.47 14.54 7.79
C TYR A 86 1.74 13.14 8.32
N LEU A 87 2.09 12.20 7.44
CA LEU A 87 2.38 10.80 7.79
C LEU A 87 3.90 10.58 7.87
N SER A 88 4.29 9.44 8.44
CA SER A 88 5.69 9.08 8.66
C SER A 88 6.50 9.13 7.36
N PHE A 89 7.66 9.78 7.40
CA PHE A 89 8.58 9.78 6.27
C PHE A 89 9.08 8.35 5.97
N ALA A 90 9.25 7.50 6.99
CA ALA A 90 9.60 6.09 6.80
C ALA A 90 8.55 5.34 5.95
N GLU A 91 7.27 5.60 6.17
CA GLU A 91 6.18 5.02 5.39
C GLU A 91 6.15 5.57 3.96
N ALA A 92 6.32 6.88 3.81
CA ALA A 92 6.45 7.49 2.50
C ALA A 92 7.63 6.88 1.71
N LEU A 93 8.77 6.67 2.36
CA LEU A 93 9.95 6.07 1.74
C LEU A 93 9.69 4.63 1.28
N ARG A 94 9.06 3.80 2.12
CA ARG A 94 8.66 2.42 1.77
C ARG A 94 7.64 2.38 0.62
N ALA A 95 6.68 3.29 0.60
CA ALA A 95 5.72 3.39 -0.50
C ALA A 95 6.41 3.83 -1.81
N HIS A 96 7.32 4.80 -1.73
CA HIS A 96 8.06 5.31 -2.89
C HIS A 96 9.08 4.31 -3.43
N SER A 97 9.69 3.46 -2.60
CA SER A 97 10.61 2.42 -3.10
C SER A 97 9.91 1.40 -4.02
N CYS A 98 8.59 1.28 -3.91
CA CYS A 98 7.77 0.45 -4.79
C CYS A 98 7.23 1.21 -6.03
N LEU A 99 7.40 2.53 -6.08
CA LEU A 99 6.87 3.43 -7.11
C LEU A 99 8.01 4.13 -7.86
N SER A 100 8.35 3.63 -9.05
CA SER A 100 9.49 4.09 -9.85
C SER A 100 9.14 4.06 -11.34
N ASP A 101 9.59 5.07 -12.07
CA ASP A 101 9.44 5.14 -13.53
C ASP A 101 10.29 4.10 -14.27
N TYR A 102 11.26 3.48 -13.58
CA TYR A 102 12.10 2.40 -14.12
C TYR A 102 11.47 1.02 -13.93
N LEU A 103 10.44 0.91 -13.07
CA LEU A 103 9.75 -0.34 -12.83
C LEU A 103 8.59 -0.51 -13.80
N ARG A 104 8.42 -1.75 -14.27
CA ARG A 104 7.26 -2.13 -15.07
C ARG A 104 6.18 -2.69 -14.17
N TYR A 105 5.00 -2.09 -14.17
CA TYR A 105 3.85 -2.70 -13.50
C TYR A 105 2.92 -3.40 -14.47
N SER A 106 2.32 -4.46 -13.94
CA SER A 106 1.34 -5.29 -14.64
C SER A 106 0.03 -5.25 -13.88
N ARG A 107 -1.04 -5.62 -14.58
CA ARG A 107 -2.37 -5.78 -14.02
C ARG A 107 -2.95 -7.08 -14.51
N ILE A 108 -3.96 -7.58 -13.81
CA ILE A 108 -4.70 -8.77 -14.22
C ILE A 108 -5.76 -8.33 -15.23
N VAL A 109 -5.64 -8.81 -16.47
CA VAL A 109 -6.64 -8.60 -17.52
C VAL A 109 -7.94 -9.27 -17.09
N GLY A 110 -9.05 -8.54 -17.16
CA GLY A 110 -10.36 -9.01 -16.67
C GLY A 110 -10.67 -8.65 -15.22
N GLY A 111 -9.71 -8.10 -14.47
CA GLY A 111 -9.94 -7.58 -13.11
C GLY A 111 -9.11 -8.28 -12.03
N TRP A 112 -8.85 -7.55 -10.94
CA TRP A 112 -8.04 -8.04 -9.82
C TRP A 112 -8.72 -9.12 -8.97
N ASP A 113 -10.04 -9.26 -9.05
CA ASP A 113 -10.79 -10.29 -8.32
C ASP A 113 -10.57 -11.70 -8.89
N LEU A 114 -10.03 -11.82 -10.10
CA LEU A 114 -9.64 -13.11 -10.69
C LEU A 114 -8.56 -13.81 -9.86
N LEU A 115 -7.64 -13.08 -9.22
CA LEU A 115 -6.62 -13.67 -8.35
C LEU A 115 -7.22 -14.40 -7.13
N PRO A 116 -7.99 -13.75 -6.25
CA PRO A 116 -8.61 -14.44 -5.13
C PRO A 116 -9.63 -15.50 -5.57
N ARG A 117 -10.31 -15.36 -6.71
CA ARG A 117 -11.19 -16.42 -7.27
C ARG A 117 -10.42 -17.66 -7.72
N ALA A 118 -9.27 -17.48 -8.35
CA ALA A 118 -8.41 -18.57 -8.77
C ALA A 118 -7.87 -19.34 -7.55
N LEU A 119 -7.44 -18.61 -6.51
CA LEU A 119 -7.05 -19.20 -5.22
C LEU A 119 -8.21 -19.94 -4.57
N LEU A 120 -9.41 -19.35 -4.53
CA LEU A 120 -10.59 -20.01 -3.99
C LEU A 120 -10.92 -21.32 -4.75
N SER A 121 -10.72 -21.34 -6.07
CA SER A 121 -11.00 -22.51 -6.91
C SER A 121 -9.97 -23.63 -6.73
N SER A 122 -8.76 -23.33 -6.25
CA SER A 122 -7.74 -24.35 -5.96
C SER A 122 -7.87 -24.96 -4.56
N LEU A 123 -8.65 -24.35 -3.68
CA LEU A 123 -8.87 -24.85 -2.32
C LEU A 123 -9.88 -26.01 -2.31
N SER A 124 -9.44 -27.16 -1.81
CA SER A 124 -10.30 -28.34 -1.57
C SER A 124 -10.93 -28.34 -0.17
N VAL A 125 -11.25 -27.16 0.36
CA VAL A 125 -11.80 -26.98 1.71
C VAL A 125 -13.08 -26.15 1.68
N PRO A 126 -14.06 -26.43 2.56
CA PRO A 126 -15.30 -25.66 2.58
C PRO A 126 -15.04 -24.22 3.06
N VAL A 127 -15.46 -23.24 2.26
CA VAL A 127 -15.45 -21.82 2.64
C VAL A 127 -16.84 -21.41 3.10
N VAL A 128 -16.93 -20.89 4.33
CA VAL A 128 -18.19 -20.43 4.91
C VAL A 128 -18.30 -18.91 4.76
N LEU A 129 -19.14 -18.46 3.83
CA LEU A 129 -19.44 -17.04 3.64
C LEU A 129 -20.54 -16.56 4.61
N HIS A 130 -20.70 -15.25 4.72
CA HIS A 130 -21.69 -14.59 5.60
C HIS A 130 -21.58 -15.02 7.07
N ALA A 131 -20.35 -15.31 7.51
CA ALA A 131 -20.03 -15.79 8.85
C ALA A 131 -19.10 -14.80 9.60
N PRO A 132 -19.60 -13.62 10.01
CA PRO A 132 -18.77 -12.66 10.74
C PRO A 132 -18.34 -13.23 12.09
N VAL A 133 -17.02 -13.30 12.32
CA VAL A 133 -16.46 -13.65 13.63
C VAL A 133 -16.70 -12.50 14.59
N THR A 134 -17.34 -12.79 15.72
CA THR A 134 -17.69 -11.81 16.77
C THR A 134 -16.91 -12.00 18.06
N GLY A 135 -16.33 -13.19 18.25
CA GLY A 135 -15.50 -13.48 19.40
C GLY A 135 -14.67 -14.74 19.25
N ILE A 136 -13.63 -14.83 20.06
CA ILE A 136 -12.67 -15.93 20.08
C ILE A 136 -12.36 -16.25 21.53
N THR A 137 -12.61 -17.49 21.93
CA THR A 137 -12.27 -18.00 23.25
C THR A 137 -11.15 -19.01 23.11
N GLN A 138 -10.05 -18.82 23.84
CA GLN A 138 -8.92 -19.73 23.85
C GLN A 138 -8.93 -20.53 25.15
N GLU A 139 -8.86 -21.86 25.01
CA GLU A 139 -8.70 -22.81 26.10
C GLU A 139 -7.29 -23.44 26.05
N THR A 140 -6.96 -24.32 27.01
CA THR A 140 -5.62 -24.91 27.11
C THR A 140 -5.19 -25.65 25.83
N HIS A 141 -6.13 -26.35 25.19
CA HIS A 141 -5.87 -27.23 24.05
C HIS A 141 -6.58 -26.84 22.75
N GLU A 142 -7.51 -25.89 22.78
CA GLU A 142 -8.29 -25.50 21.62
C GLU A 142 -8.62 -24.00 21.60
N VAL A 143 -9.09 -23.53 20.45
CA VAL A 143 -9.66 -22.20 20.25
C VAL A 143 -11.08 -22.36 19.70
N ARG A 144 -12.04 -21.66 20.31
CA ARG A 144 -13.43 -21.58 19.88
C ARG A 144 -13.70 -20.24 19.21
N VAL A 145 -14.10 -20.28 17.94
CA VAL A 145 -14.48 -19.12 17.13
C VAL A 145 -15.99 -18.96 17.15
N HIS A 146 -16.47 -17.80 17.59
CA HIS A 146 -17.88 -17.46 17.69
C HIS A 146 -18.33 -16.63 16.49
N ILE A 147 -19.25 -17.19 15.72
CA ILE A 147 -19.79 -16.60 14.49
C ILE A 147 -21.15 -15.98 14.80
N GLY A 148 -21.29 -14.69 14.47
CA GLY A 148 -22.55 -13.97 14.59
C GLY A 148 -23.51 -14.32 13.46
N THR A 149 -24.80 -14.46 13.79
CA THR A 149 -25.89 -14.50 12.82
C THR A 149 -26.42 -13.08 12.61
N SER A 150 -26.81 -12.76 11.36
CA SER A 150 -27.27 -11.43 10.94
C SER A 150 -28.37 -10.89 11.87
N HIS A 151 -28.10 -9.71 12.46
CA HIS A 151 -28.99 -8.87 13.27
C HIS A 151 -29.64 -9.51 14.51
N ARG A 152 -29.21 -9.03 15.70
CA ARG A 152 -29.95 -9.15 16.98
C ARG A 152 -30.25 -10.57 17.47
N GLY A 153 -29.20 -11.36 17.67
CA GLY A 153 -29.07 -12.15 18.91
C GLY A 153 -29.54 -13.61 18.94
N ARG A 154 -28.85 -14.31 19.85
CA ARG A 154 -29.15 -15.56 20.56
C ARG A 154 -28.61 -16.89 20.05
N SER A 155 -28.25 -17.08 18.78
CA SER A 155 -27.48 -18.27 18.38
C SER A 155 -26.12 -17.88 17.80
N LEU A 156 -25.07 -18.04 18.62
CA LEU A 156 -23.69 -18.03 18.14
C LEU A 156 -23.39 -19.43 17.64
N LYS A 157 -23.06 -19.56 16.34
CA LYS A 157 -22.44 -20.79 15.87
C LYS A 157 -21.00 -20.77 16.37
N THR A 158 -20.56 -21.87 16.99
CA THR A 158 -19.18 -22.01 17.46
C THR A 158 -18.46 -23.05 16.62
N MET A 159 -17.22 -22.75 16.27
CA MET A 159 -16.30 -23.69 15.61
C MET A 159 -15.06 -23.86 16.49
N ALA A 160 -14.65 -25.10 16.73
CA ALA A 160 -13.42 -25.42 17.45
C ALA A 160 -12.28 -25.67 16.45
N ALA A 161 -11.06 -25.27 16.83
CA ALA A 161 -9.83 -25.50 16.07
C ALA A 161 -8.63 -25.53 17.03
N ASP A 162 -7.52 -26.14 16.63
CA ASP A 162 -6.28 -26.17 17.43
C ASP A 162 -5.60 -24.79 17.50
N VAL A 163 -5.70 -24.04 16.40
CA VAL A 163 -5.18 -22.67 16.21
C VAL A 163 -6.10 -21.87 15.29
N VAL A 164 -5.99 -20.54 15.36
CA VAL A 164 -6.72 -19.62 14.47
C VAL A 164 -5.74 -18.65 13.84
N LEU A 165 -5.81 -18.49 12.51
CA LEU A 165 -5.14 -17.41 11.79
C LEU A 165 -6.15 -16.30 11.46
N LEU A 166 -5.95 -15.12 12.04
CA LEU A 166 -6.75 -13.94 11.76
C LEU A 166 -6.12 -13.14 10.62
N THR A 167 -6.89 -12.99 9.53
CA THR A 167 -6.49 -12.26 8.32
C THR A 167 -7.34 -11.01 8.07
N VAL A 168 -7.99 -10.49 9.11
CA VAL A 168 -8.91 -9.34 9.04
C VAL A 168 -8.15 -8.01 9.11
N SER A 169 -8.79 -6.90 8.74
CA SER A 169 -8.20 -5.56 8.94
C SER A 169 -8.12 -5.20 10.43
N GLY A 170 -7.27 -4.22 10.78
CA GLY A 170 -7.19 -3.68 12.13
C GLY A 170 -8.56 -3.25 12.69
N PRO A 171 -9.34 -2.41 11.99
CA PRO A 171 -10.69 -2.04 12.44
C PRO A 171 -11.62 -3.23 12.68
N ALA A 172 -11.60 -4.24 11.80
CA ALA A 172 -12.39 -5.45 11.99
C ALA A 172 -11.95 -6.25 13.22
N LEU A 173 -10.64 -6.35 13.45
CA LEU A 173 -10.06 -7.03 14.61
C LEU A 173 -10.53 -6.39 15.93
N GLN A 174 -10.66 -5.07 15.98
CA GLN A 174 -11.17 -4.34 17.17
C GLN A 174 -12.61 -4.72 17.57
N ARG A 175 -13.42 -5.24 16.64
CA ARG A 175 -14.80 -5.67 16.92
C ARG A 175 -14.90 -7.10 17.43
N ILE A 176 -13.81 -7.87 17.39
CA ILE A 176 -13.78 -9.25 17.85
C ILE A 176 -13.51 -9.26 19.36
N LYS A 177 -14.36 -9.94 20.12
CA LYS A 177 -14.17 -10.13 21.57
C LYS A 177 -13.20 -11.28 21.83
N PHE A 178 -12.17 -11.07 22.65
CA PHE A 178 -11.21 -12.10 23.03
C PHE A 178 -11.42 -12.55 24.47
N SER A 179 -11.35 -13.87 24.70
CA SER A 179 -11.35 -14.48 26.03
C SER A 179 -10.23 -15.52 26.13
N PRO A 180 -9.17 -15.30 26.93
CA PRO A 180 -8.87 -14.08 27.69
C PRO A 180 -8.70 -12.84 26.79
N PRO A 181 -8.90 -11.62 27.32
CA PRO A 181 -8.73 -10.38 26.56
C PRO A 181 -7.30 -10.23 26.03
N LEU A 182 -7.15 -9.56 24.88
CA LEU A 182 -5.84 -9.21 24.35
C LEU A 182 -5.05 -8.38 25.39
N PRO A 183 -3.75 -8.68 25.61
CA PRO A 183 -2.91 -7.90 26.52
C PRO A 183 -2.82 -6.44 26.07
N ARG A 184 -2.54 -5.53 27.01
CA ARG A 184 -2.50 -4.09 26.74
C ARG A 184 -1.63 -3.71 25.54
N LYS A 185 -0.43 -4.31 25.41
CA LYS A 185 0.46 -4.11 24.27
C LYS A 185 -0.16 -4.39 22.89
N TRP A 186 -1.04 -5.40 22.80
CA TRP A 186 -1.74 -5.76 21.58
C TRP A 186 -2.85 -4.75 21.26
N LEU A 187 -3.57 -4.32 22.30
CA LEU A 187 -4.62 -3.31 22.16
C LEU A 187 -4.05 -1.95 21.74
N ASP A 188 -2.94 -1.53 22.35
CA ASP A 188 -2.27 -0.26 21.98
C ASP A 188 -1.75 -0.31 20.54
N ALA A 189 -1.13 -1.43 20.12
CA ALA A 189 -0.69 -1.62 18.75
C ALA A 189 -1.87 -1.59 17.76
N LEU A 190 -2.99 -2.24 18.11
CA LEU A 190 -4.19 -2.29 17.30
C LEU A 190 -4.88 -0.93 17.17
N HIS A 191 -4.94 -0.15 18.25
CA HIS A 191 -5.48 1.21 18.23
C HIS A 191 -4.53 2.21 17.54
N GLY A 192 -3.23 1.94 17.56
CA GLY A 192 -2.21 2.73 16.88
C GLY A 192 -2.18 2.55 15.36
N LEU A 193 -2.87 1.54 14.79
CA LEU A 193 -2.94 1.37 13.34
C LEU A 193 -3.70 2.51 12.67
N HIS A 194 -2.98 3.38 11.97
CA HIS A 194 -3.60 4.42 11.17
C HIS A 194 -3.98 3.89 9.77
N TYR A 195 -5.27 3.58 9.59
CA TYR A 195 -5.82 3.26 8.28
C TYR A 195 -6.19 4.54 7.53
N MET A 196 -5.61 4.72 6.34
CA MET A 196 -5.97 5.83 5.48
C MET A 196 -7.31 5.61 4.80
N SER A 197 -8.08 6.69 4.67
CA SER A 197 -9.23 6.75 3.77
C SER A 197 -8.78 6.75 2.31
N ALA A 198 -9.53 6.10 1.43
CA ALA A 198 -9.37 6.23 0.00
C ALA A 198 -10.72 6.11 -0.70
N THR A 199 -10.89 6.88 -1.77
CA THR A 199 -12.09 6.87 -2.60
C THR A 199 -11.72 6.76 -4.07
N LYS A 200 -12.41 5.88 -4.80
CA LYS A 200 -12.36 5.80 -6.26
C LYS A 200 -13.73 6.13 -6.84
N VAL A 201 -13.76 7.05 -7.79
CA VAL A 201 -14.96 7.41 -8.55
C VAL A 201 -14.73 7.05 -10.01
N PHE A 202 -15.56 6.16 -10.53
CA PHE A 202 -15.57 5.75 -11.92
C PHE A 202 -16.74 6.40 -12.65
N LEU A 203 -16.49 6.92 -13.85
CA LEU A 203 -17.51 7.44 -14.75
C LEU A 203 -17.51 6.62 -16.04
N SER A 204 -18.69 6.21 -16.49
CA SER A 204 -18.87 5.48 -17.75
C SER A 204 -19.20 6.46 -18.87
N PHE A 205 -18.54 6.29 -20.00
CA PHE A 205 -18.73 7.12 -21.19
C PHE A 205 -19.18 6.28 -22.37
N ARG A 206 -19.89 6.89 -23.32
CA ARG A 206 -20.30 6.22 -24.57
C ARG A 206 -19.12 5.80 -25.44
N ARG A 207 -17.98 6.51 -25.31
CA ARG A 207 -16.71 6.19 -25.97
C ARG A 207 -15.54 6.80 -25.19
N PRO A 208 -14.33 6.24 -25.29
CA PRO A 208 -13.14 6.75 -24.61
C PRO A 208 -12.63 8.04 -25.28
N PHE A 209 -13.20 9.19 -24.92
CA PHE A 209 -12.92 10.47 -25.57
C PHE A 209 -11.46 10.93 -25.45
N TRP A 210 -10.76 10.52 -24.39
CA TRP A 210 -9.35 10.81 -24.15
C TRP A 210 -8.42 10.26 -25.25
N HIS A 211 -8.88 9.30 -26.07
CA HIS A 211 -8.13 8.86 -27.24
C HIS A 211 -8.04 9.92 -28.35
N ASP A 212 -9.05 10.80 -28.47
CA ASP A 212 -9.03 11.92 -29.41
C ASP A 212 -7.96 12.95 -29.03
N GLU A 213 -7.56 12.96 -27.75
CA GLU A 213 -6.52 13.81 -27.18
C GLU A 213 -5.16 13.10 -27.12
N HIS A 214 -5.04 11.93 -27.75
CA HIS A 214 -3.84 11.10 -27.78
C HIS A 214 -3.37 10.59 -26.40
N ILE A 215 -4.28 10.49 -25.42
CA ILE A 215 -3.99 9.91 -24.12
C ILE A 215 -4.09 8.38 -24.21
N VAL A 216 -2.93 7.72 -24.09
CA VAL A 216 -2.77 6.27 -24.15
C VAL A 216 -2.45 5.76 -22.74
N SER A 217 -3.46 5.81 -21.87
CA SER A 217 -3.37 5.45 -20.46
C SER A 217 -2.54 6.43 -19.61
N GLY A 218 -2.12 6.03 -18.42
CA GLY A 218 -1.45 6.91 -17.46
C GLY A 218 -2.43 7.67 -16.59
N HIS A 219 -2.07 8.87 -16.16
CA HIS A 219 -2.93 9.69 -15.28
C HIS A 219 -2.70 11.18 -15.47
N SER A 220 -3.69 11.98 -15.10
CA SER A 220 -3.57 13.43 -14.93
C SER A 220 -3.79 13.79 -13.46
N ASN A 221 -2.99 14.72 -12.96
CA ASN A 221 -3.14 15.29 -11.61
C ASN A 221 -3.78 16.68 -11.68
N THR A 222 -4.54 17.03 -10.65
CA THR A 222 -5.23 18.32 -10.50
C THR A 222 -5.31 18.71 -9.02
N ASP A 223 -5.38 20.00 -8.77
CA ASP A 223 -5.66 20.60 -7.47
C ASP A 223 -7.14 20.49 -7.04
N ARG A 224 -8.02 20.14 -7.99
CA ARG A 224 -9.46 19.94 -7.79
C ARG A 224 -9.80 18.72 -6.92
N PRO A 225 -11.03 18.60 -6.39
CA PRO A 225 -11.46 17.48 -5.54
C PRO A 225 -11.10 16.10 -6.08
N SER A 226 -11.13 15.91 -7.40
CA SER A 226 -10.83 14.61 -8.03
C SER A 226 -9.38 14.15 -7.85
N ARG A 227 -8.44 15.07 -7.59
CA ARG A 227 -6.98 14.91 -7.45
C ARG A 227 -6.27 14.18 -8.59
N LYS A 228 -6.60 12.91 -8.83
CA LYS A 228 -5.97 12.05 -9.82
C LYS A 228 -7.02 11.38 -10.71
N ILE A 229 -6.93 11.63 -12.02
CA ILE A 229 -7.72 10.96 -13.06
C ILE A 229 -6.81 9.90 -13.71
N VAL A 230 -7.23 8.64 -13.74
CA VAL A 230 -6.44 7.53 -14.32
C VAL A 230 -7.14 6.96 -15.54
N TYR A 231 -6.44 6.97 -16.67
CA TYR A 231 -6.98 6.53 -17.95
C TYR A 231 -6.74 5.03 -18.16
N PRO A 232 -7.77 4.26 -18.53
CA PRO A 232 -7.59 2.83 -18.78
C PRO A 232 -6.70 2.59 -20.02
N PRO A 233 -6.03 1.43 -20.10
CA PRO A 233 -5.31 1.03 -21.31
C PRO A 233 -6.23 0.92 -22.53
N PRO A 234 -5.69 1.02 -23.76
CA PRO A 234 -6.47 0.82 -24.98
C PRO A 234 -7.17 -0.54 -25.01
N GLY A 235 -8.42 -0.54 -25.48
CA GLY A 235 -9.24 -1.75 -25.63
C GLY A 235 -10.01 -2.17 -24.38
N GLU A 236 -9.98 -1.40 -23.29
CA GLU A 236 -10.72 -1.68 -22.05
C GLU A 236 -12.06 -0.95 -21.93
N GLY A 237 -12.57 -0.45 -23.06
CA GLY A 237 -13.82 0.32 -23.09
C GLY A 237 -13.64 1.76 -22.62
N ALA A 238 -14.69 2.30 -22.01
CA ALA A 238 -14.85 3.73 -21.75
C ALA A 238 -15.18 4.04 -20.27
N LEU A 239 -14.75 3.17 -19.35
CA LEU A 239 -14.84 3.39 -17.91
C LEU A 239 -13.61 4.14 -17.42
N LEU A 240 -13.77 5.42 -17.08
CA LEU A 240 -12.69 6.27 -16.59
C LEU A 240 -12.63 6.22 -15.07
N LEU A 241 -11.44 6.06 -14.48
CA LEU A 241 -11.23 6.37 -13.06
C LEU A 241 -11.10 7.89 -12.94
N ALA A 242 -12.24 8.57 -12.83
CA ALA A 242 -12.38 10.02 -12.82
C ALA A 242 -11.83 10.66 -11.54
N SER A 243 -11.77 9.91 -10.44
CA SER A 243 -11.07 10.36 -9.24
C SER A 243 -10.47 9.19 -8.49
N TYR A 244 -9.22 9.35 -8.05
CA TYR A 244 -8.60 8.52 -7.03
C TYR A 244 -7.97 9.40 -5.95
N THR A 245 -8.61 9.42 -4.79
CA THR A 245 -8.19 10.22 -3.63
C THR A 245 -7.79 9.33 -2.47
N TRP A 246 -6.91 9.88 -1.63
CA TRP A 246 -6.40 9.26 -0.42
C TRP A 246 -6.35 10.27 0.72
N SER A 247 -6.28 9.78 1.97
CA SER A 247 -6.14 10.60 3.17
C SER A 247 -7.24 11.67 3.21
N ASP A 248 -6.92 12.89 3.62
CA ASP A 248 -7.85 14.01 3.72
C ASP A 248 -8.51 14.38 2.38
N SER A 249 -7.86 14.14 1.23
CA SER A 249 -8.49 14.40 -0.07
C SER A 249 -9.69 13.50 -0.34
N ALA A 250 -9.79 12.34 0.33
CA ALA A 250 -10.97 11.47 0.23
C ALA A 250 -12.21 12.09 0.90
N ALA A 251 -12.02 13.01 1.86
CA ALA A 251 -13.10 13.67 2.58
C ALA A 251 -13.99 14.53 1.67
N SER A 252 -13.45 15.03 0.56
CA SER A 252 -14.22 15.78 -0.45
C SER A 252 -15.41 15.01 -1.03
N PHE A 253 -15.39 13.68 -0.93
CA PHE A 253 -16.47 12.81 -1.39
C PHE A 253 -17.21 12.10 -0.26
N SER A 254 -16.83 12.34 0.99
CA SER A 254 -17.43 11.70 2.16
C SER A 254 -18.81 12.27 2.43
N GLY A 255 -19.78 11.40 2.72
CA GLY A 255 -21.16 11.79 3.03
C GLY A 255 -22.00 12.24 1.81
N LEU A 256 -21.39 12.42 0.64
CA LEU A 256 -22.12 12.73 -0.60
C LEU A 256 -22.94 11.53 -1.10
N SER A 257 -24.08 11.83 -1.71
CA SER A 257 -24.84 10.83 -2.46
C SER A 257 -24.02 10.29 -3.63
N LEU A 258 -24.46 9.17 -4.23
CA LEU A 258 -23.83 8.65 -5.43
C LEU A 258 -23.87 9.71 -6.55
N GLU A 259 -25.04 10.30 -6.81
CA GLU A 259 -25.25 11.29 -7.85
C GLU A 259 -24.34 12.52 -7.68
N ASP A 260 -24.31 13.11 -6.49
CA ASP A 260 -23.46 14.27 -6.21
C ASP A 260 -21.97 13.94 -6.38
N THR A 261 -21.57 12.73 -5.98
CA THR A 261 -20.18 12.28 -6.14
C THR A 261 -19.79 12.14 -7.61
N LEU A 262 -20.69 11.56 -8.43
CA LEU A 262 -20.45 11.44 -9.87
C LEU A 262 -20.41 12.81 -10.52
N GLN A 263 -21.27 13.74 -10.10
CA GLN A 263 -21.34 15.09 -10.63
C GLN A 263 -20.07 15.90 -10.33
N VAL A 264 -19.56 15.87 -9.09
CA VAL A 264 -18.28 16.52 -8.73
C VAL A 264 -17.13 15.99 -9.59
N ALA A 265 -17.02 14.66 -9.74
CA ALA A 265 -15.98 14.06 -10.57
C ALA A 265 -16.15 14.43 -12.06
N LEU A 266 -17.39 14.48 -12.56
CA LEU A 266 -17.70 14.86 -13.94
C LEU A 266 -17.29 16.29 -14.24
N GLU A 267 -17.56 17.23 -13.32
CA GLU A 267 -17.18 18.63 -13.44
C GLU A 267 -15.67 18.81 -13.51
N ASP A 268 -14.91 18.06 -12.70
CA ASP A 268 -13.46 18.09 -12.72
C ASP A 268 -12.88 17.49 -14.01
N VAL A 269 -13.46 16.39 -14.51
CA VAL A 269 -13.09 15.81 -15.81
C VAL A 269 -13.42 16.79 -16.94
N ALA A 270 -14.58 17.46 -16.90
CA ALA A 270 -14.97 18.46 -17.88
C ALA A 270 -14.11 19.73 -17.81
N ALA A 271 -13.65 20.12 -16.63
CA ALA A 271 -12.70 21.22 -16.49
C ALA A 271 -11.36 20.92 -17.18
N LEU A 272 -10.97 19.64 -17.24
CA LEU A 272 -9.72 19.20 -17.84
C LEU A 272 -9.82 18.98 -19.35
N HIS A 273 -10.91 18.34 -19.80
CA HIS A 273 -11.08 17.87 -21.18
C HIS A 273 -12.14 18.66 -21.97
N GLY A 274 -12.72 19.68 -21.35
CA GLY A 274 -13.72 20.55 -21.95
C GLY A 274 -15.15 19.95 -21.97
N PRO A 275 -16.10 20.69 -22.58
CA PRO A 275 -17.53 20.40 -22.48
C PRO A 275 -17.97 19.13 -23.24
N ILE A 276 -17.08 18.49 -24.02
CA ILE A 276 -17.37 17.22 -24.68
C ILE A 276 -17.70 16.11 -23.67
N VAL A 277 -17.10 16.18 -22.48
CA VAL A 277 -17.29 15.23 -21.37
C VAL A 277 -18.78 15.08 -21.02
N TYR A 278 -19.51 16.19 -20.85
CA TYR A 278 -20.93 16.16 -20.53
C TYR A 278 -21.79 15.47 -21.61
N ARG A 279 -21.41 15.61 -22.89
CA ARG A 279 -22.15 14.99 -23.99
C ARG A 279 -21.89 13.48 -24.11
N LEU A 280 -20.73 13.03 -23.65
CA LEU A 280 -20.29 11.64 -23.78
C LEU A 280 -20.52 10.81 -22.53
N TRP A 281 -20.72 11.45 -21.37
CA TRP A 281 -21.12 10.76 -20.15
C TRP A 281 -22.46 10.07 -20.38
N ASP A 282 -22.56 8.80 -20.00
CA ASP A 282 -23.79 8.02 -20.17
C ASP A 282 -24.75 8.14 -18.97
N GLY A 283 -24.39 8.96 -17.98
CA GLY A 283 -25.15 9.17 -16.75
C GLY A 283 -24.85 8.14 -15.65
N THR A 284 -23.92 7.21 -15.88
CA THR A 284 -23.61 6.13 -14.93
C THR A 284 -22.17 6.19 -14.42
N GLY A 285 -21.94 5.53 -13.30
CA GLY A 285 -20.66 5.48 -12.62
C GLY A 285 -20.72 4.63 -11.36
N VAL A 286 -19.55 4.36 -10.78
CA VAL A 286 -19.42 3.55 -9.56
C VAL A 286 -18.47 4.26 -8.60
N VAL A 287 -18.84 4.28 -7.32
CA VAL A 287 -18.02 4.87 -6.27
C VAL A 287 -17.64 3.78 -5.27
N LYS A 288 -16.36 3.66 -4.96
CA LYS A 288 -15.86 2.84 -3.84
C LYS A 288 -15.18 3.74 -2.82
N ARG A 289 -15.81 3.90 -1.66
CA ARG A 289 -15.23 4.52 -0.46
C ARG A 289 -14.78 3.40 0.47
N TRP A 290 -13.47 3.31 0.73
CA TRP A 290 -12.92 2.23 1.55
C TRP A 290 -13.20 2.43 3.05
N ALA A 291 -13.33 3.67 3.50
CA ALA A 291 -13.70 4.00 4.88
C ALA A 291 -15.11 3.53 5.25
N ASP A 292 -16.02 3.51 4.27
CA ASP A 292 -17.42 3.07 4.45
C ASP A 292 -17.59 1.55 4.36
N ASP A 293 -16.54 0.82 3.97
CA ASP A 293 -16.62 -0.63 3.84
C ASP A 293 -16.80 -1.28 5.23
N PRO A 294 -17.88 -2.05 5.48
CA PRO A 294 -18.17 -2.57 6.81
C PRO A 294 -17.19 -3.67 7.26
N HIS A 295 -16.37 -4.20 6.35
CA HIS A 295 -15.39 -5.25 6.63
C HIS A 295 -13.97 -4.69 6.75
N SER A 296 -13.57 -3.70 5.95
CA SER A 296 -12.21 -3.12 6.04
C SER A 296 -12.16 -1.84 6.88
N GLN A 297 -13.15 -0.94 6.74
CA GLN A 297 -13.24 0.39 7.36
C GLN A 297 -11.97 1.23 7.22
N GLY A 298 -11.45 1.27 6.00
CA GLY A 298 -10.15 1.85 5.67
C GLY A 298 -9.59 1.18 4.44
N ALA A 299 -8.68 1.87 3.75
CA ALA A 299 -8.03 1.34 2.56
C ALA A 299 -6.85 0.43 2.93
N PHE A 300 -5.86 0.99 3.61
CA PHE A 300 -4.62 0.32 4.02
C PHE A 300 -3.92 1.16 5.10
N VAL A 301 -2.94 0.58 5.78
CA VAL A 301 -2.20 1.27 6.84
C VAL A 301 -1.19 2.25 6.24
N VAL A 302 -1.08 3.44 6.83
CA VAL A 302 0.07 4.32 6.66
C VAL A 302 0.25 5.08 7.97
N GLN A 303 1.33 4.81 8.69
CA GLN A 303 1.46 5.32 10.05
C GLN A 303 1.81 6.82 10.10
N PRO A 304 1.28 7.58 11.08
CA PRO A 304 1.86 8.86 11.46
C PRO A 304 3.26 8.65 12.05
N PRO A 305 4.11 9.71 12.14
CA PRO A 305 5.40 9.57 12.79
C PRO A 305 5.26 9.26 14.29
N MET A 306 6.26 8.59 14.82
CA MET A 306 6.39 8.35 16.25
C MET A 306 6.98 9.59 16.94
N PHE A 307 6.15 10.34 17.68
CA PHE A 307 6.58 11.51 18.43
C PHE A 307 7.21 11.14 19.78
N GLY A 308 8.28 11.85 20.17
CA GLY A 308 8.92 11.73 21.49
C GLY A 308 10.28 11.03 21.45
N GLN A 309 11.36 11.80 21.62
CA GLN A 309 12.71 11.24 21.77
C GLN A 309 13.01 10.79 23.23
N ASP A 310 12.22 11.25 24.21
CA ASP A 310 12.57 11.15 25.63
C ASP A 310 11.61 10.31 26.51
N VAL A 311 10.67 9.56 25.94
CA VAL A 311 9.78 8.68 26.70
C VAL A 311 10.24 7.22 26.55
N ASP A 312 10.66 6.64 27.68
CA ASP A 312 11.11 5.27 27.97
C ASP A 312 11.37 4.29 26.82
N LYS A 313 12.62 3.79 26.76
CA LYS A 313 13.09 2.75 25.81
C LYS A 313 12.19 1.51 25.72
N GLU A 314 11.42 1.22 26.76
CA GLU A 314 10.55 0.04 26.87
C GLU A 314 9.26 0.15 26.03
N TYR A 315 8.81 1.37 25.70
CA TYR A 315 7.64 1.61 24.83
C TYR A 315 8.00 1.82 23.35
N ARG A 316 9.29 1.72 23.00
CA ARG A 316 9.82 2.10 21.66
C ARG A 316 10.05 0.93 20.70
N GLU A 317 9.84 -0.31 21.12
CA GLU A 317 9.99 -1.43 20.19
C GLU A 317 8.74 -1.57 19.34
N GLU A 318 8.97 -1.58 18.03
CA GLU A 318 7.92 -1.80 17.05
C GLU A 318 7.15 -3.08 17.38
N PHE A 319 5.82 -2.98 17.40
CA PHE A 319 4.99 -4.12 17.74
C PHE A 319 5.11 -5.22 16.67
N ASN A 320 5.63 -6.38 17.08
CA ASN A 320 5.83 -7.51 16.17
C ASN A 320 4.59 -8.40 16.08
N TRP A 321 3.75 -8.15 15.07
CA TRP A 321 2.57 -8.95 14.74
C TRP A 321 2.86 -10.41 14.36
N ALA A 322 4.13 -10.79 14.12
CA ALA A 322 4.49 -12.18 13.86
C ALA A 322 4.48 -13.06 15.12
N ILE A 323 4.52 -12.46 16.32
CA ILE A 323 4.41 -13.19 17.59
C ILE A 323 2.93 -13.51 17.81
N PRO A 324 2.51 -14.78 17.94
CA PRO A 324 1.11 -15.12 18.18
C PRO A 324 0.67 -14.77 19.61
N TYR A 325 -0.63 -14.59 19.79
CA TYR A 325 -1.26 -14.53 21.11
C TYR A 325 -1.78 -15.92 21.50
N GLY A 326 -0.88 -16.73 22.08
CA GLY A 326 -1.14 -18.15 22.32
C GLY A 326 -1.38 -18.88 20.99
N ARG A 327 -2.58 -19.44 20.81
CA ARG A 327 -3.03 -20.17 19.62
C ARG A 327 -3.62 -19.27 18.51
N ILE A 328 -3.55 -17.95 18.68
CA ILE A 328 -4.10 -16.97 17.73
C ILE A 328 -2.95 -16.30 16.98
N TYR A 329 -2.90 -16.50 15.68
CA TYR A 329 -1.92 -15.94 14.75
C TYR A 329 -2.53 -14.80 13.95
N PHE A 330 -1.69 -13.90 13.46
CA PHE A 330 -2.10 -12.70 12.75
C PHE A 330 -1.38 -12.58 11.42
N ALA A 331 -2.16 -12.30 10.39
CA ALA A 331 -1.68 -11.96 9.05
C ALA A 331 -2.58 -10.88 8.45
N GLY A 332 -2.10 -10.27 7.39
CA GLY A 332 -2.71 -9.11 6.77
C GLY A 332 -1.66 -8.06 6.48
N GLU A 333 -2.01 -7.14 5.60
CA GLU A 333 -1.11 -6.08 5.16
C GLU A 333 -0.55 -5.26 6.34
N HIS A 334 -1.38 -4.91 7.33
CA HIS A 334 -0.98 -4.21 8.57
C HIS A 334 0.05 -4.93 9.46
N THR A 335 0.40 -6.19 9.18
CA THR A 335 1.27 -7.00 10.04
C THR A 335 2.73 -7.03 9.58
N THR A 336 3.06 -6.37 8.47
CA THR A 336 4.42 -6.26 7.94
C THR A 336 4.52 -5.17 6.86
N TYR A 337 5.74 -4.86 6.44
CA TYR A 337 6.02 -3.85 5.43
C TYR A 337 6.35 -4.44 4.05
N PRO A 338 6.23 -3.63 2.99
CA PRO A 338 5.60 -2.29 2.95
C PRO A 338 4.07 -2.37 3.02
N HIS A 339 3.44 -1.39 3.68
CA HIS A 339 1.98 -1.29 3.73
C HIS A 339 1.36 -0.91 2.37
N GLY A 340 0.09 -1.25 2.16
CA GLY A 340 -0.69 -0.94 0.95
C GLY A 340 -0.57 -1.93 -0.22
N TRP A 341 0.10 -3.08 -0.03
CA TRP A 341 0.39 -4.04 -1.11
C TRP A 341 -0.21 -5.43 -0.87
N VAL A 342 -0.74 -6.04 -1.94
CA VAL A 342 -1.23 -7.43 -1.94
C VAL A 342 -0.07 -8.39 -1.59
N GLU A 343 1.11 -8.16 -2.12
CA GLU A 343 2.32 -8.95 -1.86
C GLU A 343 2.63 -9.03 -0.37
N THR A 344 2.52 -7.91 0.35
CA THR A 344 2.72 -7.84 1.80
C THR A 344 1.70 -8.69 2.55
N ALA A 345 0.43 -8.64 2.17
CA ALA A 345 -0.60 -9.49 2.75
C ALA A 345 -0.29 -10.97 2.53
N VAL A 346 0.09 -11.37 1.31
CA VAL A 346 0.45 -12.76 0.96
C VAL A 346 1.69 -13.22 1.75
N LYS A 347 2.76 -12.42 1.77
CA LYS A 347 3.98 -12.70 2.54
C LYS A 347 3.68 -12.90 4.03
N SER A 348 2.82 -12.07 4.60
CA SER A 348 2.42 -12.19 6.01
C SER A 348 1.62 -13.47 6.31
N ALA A 349 0.75 -13.88 5.37
CA ALA A 349 -0.01 -15.11 5.48
C ALA A 349 0.88 -16.34 5.35
N LEU A 350 1.83 -16.34 4.40
CA LEU A 350 2.83 -17.40 4.25
C LEU A 350 3.71 -17.54 5.50
N ARG A 351 4.19 -16.41 6.06
CA ARG A 351 4.93 -16.38 7.33
C ARG A 351 4.13 -17.07 8.44
N ALA A 352 2.86 -16.71 8.63
CA ALA A 352 2.03 -17.30 9.68
C ALA A 352 1.73 -18.78 9.43
N ALA A 353 1.43 -19.18 8.19
CA ALA A 353 1.16 -20.57 7.83
C ALA A 353 2.39 -21.47 8.03
N ILE A 354 3.58 -21.01 7.63
CA ILE A 354 4.85 -21.74 7.88
C ILE A 354 5.06 -21.90 9.38
N LEU A 355 4.85 -20.85 10.17
CA LEU A 355 5.01 -20.90 11.62
C LEU A 355 4.04 -21.91 12.26
N ILE A 356 2.76 -21.90 11.88
CA ILE A 356 1.75 -22.87 12.33
C ILE A 356 2.20 -24.31 11.99
N ASN A 357 2.56 -24.56 10.73
CA ASN A 357 2.95 -25.90 10.28
C ASN A 357 4.25 -26.41 10.94
N SER A 358 5.20 -25.51 11.26
CA SER A 358 6.46 -25.86 11.93
C SER A 358 6.31 -26.22 13.40
N GLN A 359 5.22 -25.77 14.05
CA GLN A 359 4.93 -26.09 15.45
C GLN A 359 4.28 -27.48 15.59
N GLU A 360 3.74 -28.04 14.50
CA GLU A 360 3.11 -29.37 14.48
C GLU A 360 4.06 -30.53 14.14
N LYS A 361 5.26 -30.28 13.60
CA LYS A 361 6.27 -31.31 13.29
C LYS A 361 7.69 -30.85 13.64
N PRO A 362 8.50 -31.64 14.37
CA PRO A 362 9.93 -31.40 14.40
C PRO A 362 10.49 -31.63 12.99
N LEU A 363 10.98 -30.58 12.34
CA LEU A 363 11.69 -30.72 11.06
C LEU A 363 13.03 -31.45 11.29
N PRO A 364 13.34 -32.51 10.53
CA PRO A 364 14.70 -32.99 10.41
C PRO A 364 15.52 -31.89 9.72
N VAL A 365 16.59 -31.47 10.38
CA VAL A 365 17.56 -30.54 9.82
C VAL A 365 18.37 -31.27 8.77
N GLU A 366 18.11 -30.99 7.50
CA GLU A 366 19.11 -30.94 6.42
C GLU A 366 18.46 -30.26 5.21
N ALA A 367 18.69 -28.95 5.07
CA ALA A 367 18.35 -28.20 3.86
C ALA A 367 19.65 -27.71 3.21
N GLU A 368 20.03 -28.37 2.12
CA GLU A 368 21.02 -27.88 1.16
C GLU A 368 20.62 -26.49 0.63
N PRO A 369 21.58 -25.57 0.41
CA PRO A 369 21.28 -24.21 0.00
C PRO A 369 20.88 -24.15 -1.48
N VAL A 370 19.67 -23.65 -1.74
CA VAL A 370 19.21 -23.28 -3.09
C VAL A 370 20.03 -22.09 -3.57
N ARG A 371 20.83 -22.28 -4.64
CA ARG A 371 21.51 -21.18 -5.35
C ARG A 371 20.47 -20.39 -6.15
N MET A 372 20.18 -19.16 -5.71
CA MET A 372 19.52 -18.15 -6.53
C MET A 372 20.57 -17.55 -7.48
N ALA A 373 20.28 -17.51 -8.78
CA ALA A 373 21.11 -16.85 -9.78
C ALA A 373 21.12 -15.34 -9.55
N GLU A 374 22.31 -14.74 -9.58
CA GLU A 374 22.52 -13.29 -9.42
C GLU A 374 21.96 -12.53 -10.64
N ALA A 375 21.08 -11.56 -10.38
CA ALA A 375 20.67 -10.52 -11.31
C ALA A 375 21.41 -9.21 -10.98
N PRO A 376 21.56 -8.27 -11.93
CA PRO A 376 22.40 -7.08 -11.76
C PRO A 376 21.92 -6.18 -10.62
N VAL A 377 22.87 -5.61 -9.89
CA VAL A 377 22.64 -4.76 -8.72
C VAL A 377 22.02 -3.43 -9.13
N ASP A 378 20.72 -3.29 -8.86
CA ASP A 378 20.01 -2.01 -8.78
C ASP A 378 19.65 -1.68 -7.33
N SER A 379 19.41 -0.40 -7.05
CA SER A 379 19.25 0.27 -5.73
C SER A 379 18.29 -0.34 -4.67
N HIS A 380 17.71 -1.51 -4.92
CA HIS A 380 16.79 -2.24 -4.06
C HIS A 380 17.47 -3.00 -2.90
N THR A 381 18.79 -3.22 -2.92
CA THR A 381 19.47 -4.19 -2.02
C THR A 381 20.10 -3.62 -0.75
N LEU A 382 20.03 -2.31 -0.48
CA LEU A 382 20.76 -1.72 0.66
C LEU A 382 20.30 -2.21 2.05
N CYS A 383 19.08 -2.75 2.19
CA CYS A 383 18.55 -3.20 3.48
C CYS A 383 18.20 -4.69 3.54
N GLU A 384 18.43 -5.48 2.49
CA GLU A 384 18.11 -6.91 2.47
C GLU A 384 19.32 -7.83 2.76
N SER A 385 20.55 -7.30 2.76
CA SER A 385 21.75 -8.09 3.06
C SER A 385 22.35 -7.73 4.44
N GLU A 386 21.87 -8.36 5.50
CA GLU A 386 22.63 -8.48 6.76
C GLU A 386 22.72 -9.94 7.19
N LYS A 387 23.60 -10.70 6.52
CA LYS A 387 24.45 -11.70 7.19
C LYS A 387 25.88 -11.48 6.68
N GLY A 388 26.78 -11.20 7.62
CA GLY A 388 28.10 -10.64 7.36
C GLY A 388 28.97 -11.47 6.42
N ALA A 389 29.61 -10.77 5.50
CA ALA A 389 30.84 -11.20 4.84
C ALA A 389 31.83 -10.01 4.87
N PRO A 390 33.13 -10.24 5.10
CA PRO A 390 34.12 -9.18 5.22
C PRO A 390 34.39 -8.52 3.86
N HIS A 391 34.68 -7.22 3.90
CA HIS A 391 35.02 -6.37 2.73
C HIS A 391 36.09 -6.99 1.82
N PRO A 392 35.94 -6.96 0.48
CA PRO A 392 37.07 -7.14 -0.41
C PRO A 392 37.88 -5.84 -0.54
N PRO A 393 39.20 -5.92 -0.80
CA PRO A 393 40.10 -4.77 -0.78
C PRO A 393 39.94 -3.89 -2.03
N ASP A 394 40.33 -2.62 -1.89
CA ASP A 394 40.34 -1.61 -2.95
C ASP A 394 41.11 -2.10 -4.20
N VAL A 395 40.43 -2.15 -5.33
CA VAL A 395 41.06 -2.35 -6.65
C VAL A 395 41.05 -1.03 -7.39
N TYR A 396 42.19 -0.34 -7.38
CA TYR A 396 42.53 0.66 -8.37
C TYR A 396 42.67 -0.02 -9.73
N MET A 397 41.96 0.45 -10.76
CA MET A 397 42.31 0.15 -12.16
C MET A 397 42.47 1.43 -12.98
N THR A 398 43.72 1.56 -13.41
CA THR A 398 44.32 2.51 -14.33
C THR A 398 43.75 2.42 -15.75
N ALA A 399 43.70 3.55 -16.45
CA ALA A 399 43.29 3.67 -17.85
C ALA A 399 44.23 2.90 -18.81
N PRO A 400 43.73 2.29 -19.89
CA PRO A 400 44.56 1.68 -20.93
C PRO A 400 45.10 2.71 -21.93
N PRO A 401 46.24 2.42 -22.60
CA PRO A 401 46.98 3.38 -23.41
C PRO A 401 46.41 3.53 -24.83
N THR A 402 46.61 4.72 -25.38
CA THR A 402 46.44 5.06 -26.80
C THR A 402 47.62 4.58 -27.63
N THR A 403 47.34 3.81 -28.68
CA THR A 403 48.15 3.63 -29.91
C THR A 403 47.17 3.10 -30.96
N SER A 404 47.05 3.60 -32.19
CA SER A 404 47.81 4.52 -33.03
C SER A 404 46.88 5.18 -34.03
#